data_AF-A0A1G8KTI0-F1
#
_entry.id   AF-A0A1G8KTI0-F1
#
_cell.length_a   1.000
_cell.length_b   1.000
_cell.length_c   1.000
_cell.angle_alpha   90.00
_cell.angle_beta   90.00
_cell.angle_gamma   90.00
#
_symmetry.space_group_name_H-M   'P 1'
#
loop_
_entity.id
_entity.type
_entity.pdbx_description
1 polymer ?
#
loop_
_entity_poly.entity_id
_entity_poly.type
_entity_poly.pdbx_seq_one_letter_code
_entity_poly.pdbx_strand_id
1 'polypeptide(L)'
;MSQHQTRAVTLGEWAQDIGRSTASIRSHWRGHPDFPRPVARRPTAGPGPGVEVYDLAELEAWRTAWETGRDRPAPQPYEVPGEPEEMLTLGAIARRLGLDGKTVTQYRPQIEDRAVWEQRGQRRLYRLADVVDVLNARRGVGLAADPAADRRRKTE
;
A
#
# COMPACT_ATOMS: atom_id res chain seq x y z
N MET A 1 -10.21 32.03 -19.29
CA MET A 1 -8.87 31.55 -19.70
C MET A 1 -8.17 31.03 -18.45
N SER A 2 -8.31 29.74 -18.14
CA SER A 2 -7.70 29.17 -16.94
C SER A 2 -6.24 28.87 -17.25
N GLN A 3 -5.34 29.68 -16.69
CA GLN A 3 -3.92 29.36 -16.67
C GLN A 3 -3.76 28.10 -15.80
N HIS A 4 -3.64 26.93 -16.44
CA HIS A 4 -3.08 25.78 -15.77
C HIS A 4 -1.65 26.17 -15.41
N GLN A 5 -1.44 26.52 -14.15
CA GLN A 5 -0.11 26.82 -13.64
C GLN A 5 0.65 25.49 -13.62
N THR A 6 1.37 25.20 -14.71
CA THR A 6 2.24 24.03 -14.85
C THR A 6 3.29 24.09 -13.74
N ARG A 7 3.01 23.40 -12.64
CA ARG A 7 3.93 23.29 -11.52
C ARG A 7 4.95 22.21 -11.86
N ALA A 8 6.18 22.63 -12.17
CA ALA A 8 7.28 21.72 -12.41
C ALA A 8 7.83 21.16 -11.09
N VAL A 9 7.76 19.84 -10.92
CA VAL A 9 8.23 19.12 -9.72
C VAL A 9 9.22 18.05 -10.10
N THR A 10 10.18 17.77 -9.21
CA THR A 10 11.03 16.60 -9.34
C THR A 10 10.27 15.35 -8.91
N LEU A 11 10.69 14.19 -9.42
CA LEU A 11 10.11 12.91 -8.99
C LEU A 11 10.28 12.66 -7.48
N GLY A 12 11.31 13.25 -6.86
CA GLY A 12 11.56 13.16 -5.42
C GLY A 12 10.52 13.91 -4.61
N GLU A 13 10.29 15.19 -4.95
CA GLU A 13 9.30 16.04 -4.31
C GLU A 13 7.89 15.44 -4.45
N TRP A 14 7.53 14.98 -5.66
CA TRP A 14 6.24 14.33 -5.90
C TRP A 14 6.08 13.01 -5.14
N ALA A 15 7.13 12.17 -5.08
CA ALA A 15 7.09 10.92 -4.34
C ALA A 15 6.77 11.15 -2.85
N GLN A 16 7.40 12.15 -2.25
CA GLN A 16 7.17 12.52 -0.86
C GLN A 16 5.73 12.97 -0.62
N ASP A 17 5.20 13.81 -1.52
CA ASP A 17 3.83 14.33 -1.44
C ASP A 17 2.77 13.22 -1.44
N ILE A 18 2.99 12.18 -2.26
CA ILE A 18 2.07 11.02 -2.36
C ILE A 18 2.40 9.88 -1.38
N GLY A 19 3.30 10.10 -0.43
CA GLY A 19 3.68 9.11 0.58
C GLY A 19 4.41 7.88 0.02
N ARG A 20 5.14 8.02 -1.09
CA ARG A 20 5.93 6.94 -1.72
C ARG A 20 7.42 7.25 -1.71
N SER A 21 8.24 6.22 -1.88
CA SER A 21 9.67 6.41 -2.14
C SER A 21 9.93 6.63 -3.63
N THR A 22 10.86 7.54 -3.95
CA THR A 22 11.30 7.80 -5.33
C THR A 22 11.82 6.52 -6.00
N ALA A 23 12.50 5.65 -5.25
CA ALA A 23 12.96 4.35 -5.74
C ALA A 23 11.79 3.46 -6.16
N SER A 24 10.71 3.39 -5.37
CA SER A 24 9.51 2.62 -5.72
C SER A 24 8.86 3.12 -7.01
N ILE A 25 8.75 4.44 -7.18
CA ILE A 25 8.24 5.04 -8.42
C ILE A 25 9.13 4.71 -9.62
N ARG A 26 10.45 4.79 -9.46
CA ARG A 26 11.40 4.43 -10.53
C ARG A 26 11.27 2.97 -10.94
N SER A 27 11.14 2.05 -9.99
CA SER A 27 11.08 0.61 -10.28
C SER A 27 9.73 0.17 -10.85
N HIS A 28 8.61 0.72 -10.39
CA HIS A 28 7.28 0.19 -10.70
C HIS A 28 6.46 1.05 -11.65
N TRP A 29 6.74 2.36 -11.73
CA TRP A 29 5.92 3.30 -12.50
C TRP A 29 6.67 3.86 -13.70
N ARG A 30 7.95 4.23 -13.54
CA ARG A 30 8.74 4.84 -14.62
C ARG A 30 8.89 3.93 -15.86
N GLY A 31 8.85 2.62 -15.69
CA GLY A 31 8.90 1.67 -16.80
C GLY A 31 7.61 1.57 -17.62
N HIS A 32 6.51 2.19 -17.18
CA HIS A 32 5.24 2.16 -17.90
C HIS A 32 5.33 3.04 -19.15
N PRO A 33 4.87 2.58 -20.34
CA PRO A 33 4.99 3.34 -21.59
C PRO A 33 4.31 4.71 -21.53
N ASP A 34 3.20 4.80 -20.82
CA ASP A 34 2.42 6.04 -20.66
C ASP A 34 2.86 6.90 -19.45
N PHE A 35 3.94 6.51 -18.75
CA PHE A 35 4.42 7.33 -17.63
C PHE A 35 4.86 8.72 -18.14
N PRO A 36 4.48 9.82 -17.45
CA PRO A 36 4.79 11.17 -17.90
C PRO A 36 6.29 11.38 -18.16
N ARG A 37 6.59 12.03 -19.28
CA ARG A 37 7.97 12.34 -19.66
C ARG A 37 8.45 13.58 -18.90
N PRO A 38 9.74 13.69 -18.60
CA PRO A 38 10.28 14.89 -18.00
C PRO A 38 10.14 16.07 -18.97
N VAL A 39 9.66 17.21 -18.47
CA VAL A 39 9.49 18.44 -19.26
C VAL A 39 10.77 19.27 -19.32
N ALA A 40 11.65 19.13 -18.33
CA ALA A 40 12.93 19.80 -18.28
C ALA A 40 13.91 19.11 -17.32
N ARG A 41 15.09 19.72 -17.14
CA ARG A 41 16.04 19.36 -16.09
C ARG A 41 16.39 20.59 -15.26
N ARG A 42 16.35 20.44 -13.94
CA ARG A 42 16.80 21.45 -12.97
C ARG A 42 18.29 21.26 -12.72
N PRO A 43 19.13 22.31 -12.84
CA PRO A 43 20.55 22.20 -12.57
C PRO A 43 20.82 21.80 -11.11
N THR A 44 21.89 21.03 -10.91
CA THR A 44 22.39 20.65 -9.58
C THR A 44 23.74 21.28 -9.33
N ALA A 45 24.11 21.45 -8.06
CA ALA A 45 25.37 22.10 -7.67
C ALA A 45 26.66 21.33 -8.08
N GLY A 46 26.54 20.13 -8.68
CA GLY A 46 27.67 19.30 -9.09
C GLY A 46 27.66 18.97 -10.59
N PRO A 47 28.77 18.44 -11.13
CA PRO A 47 28.90 18.07 -12.53
C PRO A 47 27.93 16.93 -12.86
N GLY A 48 26.94 17.22 -13.71
CA GLY A 48 25.95 16.25 -14.13
C GLY A 48 24.78 16.88 -14.88
N PRO A 49 23.93 16.07 -15.51
CA PRO A 49 22.83 16.55 -16.35
C PRO A 49 21.69 17.27 -15.61
N GLY A 50 21.77 17.40 -14.28
CA GLY A 50 20.69 17.94 -13.43
C GLY A 50 19.61 16.90 -13.08
N VAL A 51 18.59 17.33 -12.32
CA VAL A 51 17.45 16.50 -11.92
C VAL A 51 16.29 16.69 -12.88
N GLU A 52 15.72 15.59 -13.37
CA GLU A 52 14.51 15.60 -14.19
C GLU A 52 13.32 16.21 -13.43
N VAL A 53 12.69 17.19 -14.07
CA VAL A 53 11.44 17.82 -13.59
C VAL A 53 10.30 17.46 -14.54
N TYR A 54 9.13 17.29 -13.95
CA TYR A 54 7.91 16.78 -14.55
C TYR A 54 6.78 17.79 -14.32
N ASP A 55 5.80 17.80 -15.20
CA ASP A 55 4.54 18.50 -14.95
C ASP A 55 3.75 17.75 -13.86
N LEU A 56 3.44 18.44 -12.75
CA LEU A 56 2.69 17.84 -11.65
C LEU A 56 1.28 17.39 -12.08
N ALA A 57 0.59 18.15 -12.93
CA ALA A 57 -0.75 17.82 -13.37
C ALA A 57 -0.74 16.55 -14.25
N GLU A 58 0.27 16.38 -15.10
CA GLU A 58 0.44 15.14 -15.87
C GLU A 58 0.73 13.93 -14.96
N LEU A 59 1.59 14.11 -13.95
CA LEU A 59 1.88 13.07 -12.95
C LEU A 59 0.64 12.66 -12.16
N GLU A 60 -0.19 13.61 -11.73
CA GLU A 60 -1.44 13.33 -11.02
C GLU A 60 -2.50 12.71 -11.92
N ALA A 61 -2.66 13.20 -13.14
CA ALA A 61 -3.60 12.64 -14.11
C ALA A 61 -3.24 11.20 -14.46
N TRP A 62 -1.95 10.94 -14.73
CA TRP A 62 -1.45 9.59 -14.95
C TRP A 62 -1.66 8.70 -13.74
N ARG A 63 -1.36 9.19 -12.51
CA ARG A 63 -1.57 8.40 -11.29
C ARG A 63 -3.04 8.01 -11.14
N THR A 64 -3.95 8.95 -11.33
CA THR A 64 -5.40 8.69 -11.23
C THR A 64 -5.87 7.70 -12.29
N ALA A 65 -5.44 7.88 -13.54
CA ALA A 65 -5.75 6.95 -14.63
C ALA A 65 -5.18 5.55 -14.37
N TRP A 66 -3.93 5.47 -13.89
CA TRP A 66 -3.27 4.22 -13.53
C TRP A 66 -3.94 3.54 -12.33
N GLU A 67 -4.38 4.28 -11.32
CA GLU A 67 -5.10 3.72 -10.17
C GLU A 67 -6.50 3.25 -10.54
N THR A 68 -7.18 3.94 -11.45
CA THR A 68 -8.52 3.60 -11.94
C THR A 68 -8.49 2.43 -12.92
N GLY A 69 -7.50 2.42 -13.82
CA GLY A 69 -7.34 1.41 -14.87
C GLY A 69 -6.55 0.18 -14.43
N ARG A 70 -5.87 0.22 -13.28
CA ARG A 70 -5.23 -0.98 -12.73
C ARG A 70 -6.32 -1.92 -12.22
N ASP A 71 -6.63 -2.90 -13.06
CA ASP A 71 -7.38 -4.08 -12.69
C ASP A 71 -6.59 -4.81 -11.59
N ARG A 72 -6.91 -4.48 -10.33
CA ARG A 72 -6.41 -5.26 -9.20
C ARG A 72 -7.30 -6.48 -9.19
N PRO A 73 -6.78 -7.70 -9.44
CA PRO A 73 -7.58 -8.88 -9.14
C PRO A 73 -8.06 -8.72 -7.70
N ALA A 74 -9.38 -8.70 -7.52
CA ALA A 74 -9.96 -8.69 -6.20
C ALA A 74 -9.27 -9.84 -5.44
N PRO A 75 -8.73 -9.61 -4.23
CA PRO A 75 -8.14 -10.70 -3.48
C PRO A 75 -9.18 -11.82 -3.43
N GLN A 76 -8.80 -13.01 -3.90
CA GLN A 76 -9.71 -14.16 -3.87
C GLN A 76 -10.24 -14.26 -2.44
N PRO A 77 -11.58 -14.20 -2.24
CA PRO A 77 -12.13 -14.20 -0.91
C PRO A 77 -11.73 -15.50 -0.22
N TYR A 78 -11.27 -15.38 1.01
CA TYR A 78 -11.07 -16.52 1.86
C TYR A 78 -12.43 -17.05 2.28
N GLU A 79 -12.66 -18.34 2.06
CA GLU A 79 -13.70 -19.07 2.75
C GLU A 79 -13.32 -19.24 4.22
N VAL A 80 -14.30 -19.42 5.10
CA VAL A 80 -14.06 -19.68 6.53
C VAL A 80 -13.72 -21.16 6.71
N PRO A 81 -12.47 -21.54 7.07
CA PRO A 81 -12.08 -22.93 7.20
C PRO A 81 -12.46 -23.46 8.61
N GLY A 82 -13.61 -24.14 8.69
CA GLY A 82 -14.11 -24.75 9.92
C GLY A 82 -15.23 -23.93 10.56
N GLU A 83 -15.35 -24.01 11.89
CA GLU A 83 -16.44 -23.38 12.62
C GLU A 83 -16.28 -21.85 12.68
N PRO A 84 -17.24 -21.06 12.16
CA PRO A 84 -17.17 -19.60 12.12
C PRO A 84 -16.93 -18.94 13.48
N GLU A 85 -17.53 -19.53 14.52
CA GLU A 85 -17.50 -19.06 15.90
C GLU A 85 -16.23 -19.47 16.68
N GLU A 86 -15.33 -20.22 16.04
CA GLU A 86 -14.16 -20.75 16.73
C GLU A 86 -13.17 -19.64 17.13
N MET A 87 -12.78 -19.65 18.40
CA MET A 87 -11.85 -18.68 18.97
C MET A 87 -10.40 -19.14 18.83
N LEU A 88 -9.65 -18.49 17.94
CA LEU A 88 -8.29 -18.89 17.56
C LEU A 88 -7.30 -17.72 17.65
N THR A 89 -6.03 -18.04 17.89
CA THR A 89 -4.96 -17.02 17.73
C THR A 89 -4.81 -16.64 16.26
N LEU A 90 -4.40 -15.40 15.96
CA LEU A 90 -4.11 -14.98 14.57
C LEU A 90 -3.14 -15.91 13.84
N GLY A 91 -2.15 -16.46 14.55
CA GLY A 91 -1.22 -17.43 13.97
C GLY A 91 -1.87 -18.77 13.62
N ALA A 92 -2.85 -19.22 14.41
CA ALA A 92 -3.63 -20.43 14.09
C ALA A 92 -4.58 -20.19 12.90
N ILE A 93 -5.23 -19.02 12.85
CA ILE A 93 -6.07 -18.60 11.73
C ILE A 93 -5.24 -18.52 10.44
N ALA A 94 -4.06 -17.89 10.49
CA ALA A 94 -3.15 -17.80 9.35
C ALA A 94 -2.81 -19.19 8.78
N ARG A 95 -2.46 -20.16 9.65
CA ARG A 95 -2.17 -21.53 9.22
C ARG A 95 -3.37 -22.21 8.56
N ARG A 96 -4.59 -22.02 9.07
CA ARG A 96 -5.80 -22.58 8.47
C ARG A 96 -6.10 -22.01 7.09
N LEU A 97 -5.85 -20.73 6.91
CA LEU A 97 -6.03 -20.04 5.63
C LEU A 97 -4.86 -20.26 4.66
N GLY A 98 -3.84 -21.04 5.04
CA GLY A 98 -2.63 -21.21 4.23
C GLY A 98 -1.82 -19.92 4.06
N LEU A 99 -1.93 -18.98 5.00
CA LEU A 99 -1.30 -17.67 4.95
C LEU A 99 -0.07 -17.59 5.84
N ASP A 100 0.86 -16.74 5.43
CA ASP A 100 1.94 -16.29 6.31
C ASP A 100 1.37 -15.46 7.48
N GLY A 101 1.87 -15.71 8.69
CA GLY A 101 1.40 -15.02 9.89
C GLY A 101 1.55 -13.50 9.83
N LYS A 102 2.53 -12.98 9.08
CA LYS A 102 2.73 -11.55 8.83
C LYS A 102 1.59 -10.96 8.01
N THR A 103 1.05 -11.71 7.06
CA THR A 103 -0.10 -11.30 6.23
C THR A 103 -1.33 -11.03 7.08
N VAL A 104 -1.55 -11.79 8.15
CA VAL A 104 -2.64 -11.56 9.09
C VAL A 104 -2.28 -10.47 10.10
N THR A 105 -1.05 -10.50 10.64
CA THR A 105 -0.62 -9.56 11.69
C THR A 105 -0.54 -8.11 11.21
N GLN A 106 -0.29 -7.84 9.92
CA GLN A 106 -0.31 -6.48 9.37
C GLN A 106 -1.69 -5.81 9.47
N TYR A 107 -2.77 -6.60 9.54
CA TYR A 107 -4.14 -6.12 9.70
C TYR A 107 -4.60 -6.17 11.16
N ARG A 108 -3.70 -6.42 12.11
CA ARG A 108 -4.03 -6.54 13.53
C ARG A 108 -4.85 -5.35 14.05
N PRO A 109 -4.53 -4.08 13.76
CA PRO A 109 -5.35 -2.96 14.23
C PRO A 109 -6.80 -3.03 13.72
N GLN A 110 -7.01 -3.37 12.45
CA GLN A 110 -8.35 -3.51 11.86
C GLN A 110 -9.09 -4.73 12.40
N ILE A 111 -8.36 -5.81 12.68
CA ILE A 111 -8.92 -7.02 13.30
C ILE A 111 -9.34 -6.72 14.74
N GLU A 112 -8.51 -6.03 15.53
CA GLU A 112 -8.82 -5.71 16.93
C GLU A 112 -9.99 -4.71 17.07
N ASP A 113 -10.22 -3.89 16.05
CA ASP A 113 -11.36 -2.96 15.95
C ASP A 113 -12.69 -3.66 15.60
N ARG A 114 -12.64 -4.71 14.75
CA ARG A 114 -13.84 -5.28 14.12
C ARG A 114 -14.18 -6.70 14.54
N ALA A 115 -13.19 -7.48 14.98
CA ALA A 115 -13.40 -8.87 15.35
C ALA A 115 -13.72 -9.00 16.84
N VAL A 116 -14.62 -9.94 17.15
CA VAL A 116 -14.80 -10.42 18.52
C VAL A 116 -13.51 -11.12 18.94
N TRP A 117 -12.98 -10.68 20.08
CA TRP A 117 -11.79 -11.27 20.67
C TRP A 117 -11.94 -11.44 22.18
N GLU A 118 -11.21 -12.41 22.71
CA GLU A 118 -11.11 -12.65 24.14
C GLU A 118 -9.67 -12.88 24.56
N GLN A 119 -9.39 -12.63 25.85
CA GLN A 119 -8.10 -12.93 26.44
C GLN A 119 -8.17 -14.27 27.18
N ARG A 120 -7.36 -15.24 26.76
CA ARG A 120 -7.22 -16.55 27.42
C ARG A 120 -5.78 -16.73 27.91
N GLY A 121 -5.55 -16.43 29.18
CA GLY A 121 -4.22 -16.37 29.77
C GLY A 121 -3.37 -15.28 29.11
N GLN A 122 -2.19 -15.65 28.58
CA GLN A 122 -1.30 -14.73 27.87
C GLN A 122 -1.64 -14.58 26.37
N ARG A 123 -2.67 -15.27 25.87
CA ARG A 123 -3.01 -15.29 24.44
C ARG A 123 -4.33 -14.57 24.19
N ARG A 124 -4.35 -13.75 23.14
CA ARG A 124 -5.58 -13.19 22.58
C ARG A 124 -6.12 -14.13 21.50
N LEU A 125 -7.38 -14.50 21.62
CA LEU A 125 -8.11 -15.32 20.66
C LEU A 125 -9.13 -14.45 19.93
N TYR A 126 -9.38 -14.76 18.68
CA TYR A 126 -10.27 -14.02 17.79
C TYR A 126 -11.25 -15.00 17.17
N ARG A 127 -12.49 -14.55 16.99
CA ARG A 127 -13.48 -15.31 16.22
C ARG A 127 -13.00 -15.45 14.78
N LEU A 128 -12.98 -16.68 14.28
CA LEU A 128 -12.45 -17.01 12.95
C LEU A 128 -13.16 -16.22 11.83
N ALA A 129 -14.49 -16.21 11.84
CA ALA A 129 -15.29 -15.55 10.81
C ALA A 129 -14.98 -14.06 10.69
N ASP A 130 -14.94 -13.34 11.82
CA ASP A 130 -14.69 -11.90 11.81
C ASP A 130 -13.29 -11.56 11.27
N VAL A 131 -12.29 -12.39 11.56
CA VAL A 131 -10.93 -12.21 10.99
C VAL A 131 -10.97 -12.42 9.47
N VAL A 132 -11.69 -13.42 8.99
CA VAL A 132 -11.87 -13.68 7.55
C VAL A 132 -12.58 -12.50 6.88
N ASP A 133 -13.62 -11.94 7.49
CA ASP A 133 -14.34 -10.78 6.99
C ASP A 133 -13.44 -9.54 6.86
N VAL A 134 -12.60 -9.28 7.87
CA VAL A 134 -11.62 -8.18 7.80
C VAL A 134 -10.62 -8.40 6.67
N LEU A 135 -10.15 -9.64 6.47
CA LEU A 135 -9.24 -9.98 5.38
C LEU A 135 -9.90 -9.90 4.01
N ASN A 136 -11.19 -10.21 3.89
CA ASN A 136 -11.94 -10.13 2.63
C ASN A 136 -12.31 -8.69 2.28
N ALA A 137 -12.51 -7.83 3.28
CA ALA A 137 -12.76 -6.41 3.08
C ALA A 137 -11.51 -5.60 2.67
N ARG A 138 -10.32 -6.22 2.61
CA ARG A 138 -9.07 -5.53 2.27
C ARG A 138 -9.06 -5.10 0.79
N ARG A 139 -8.69 -3.84 0.53
CA ARG A 139 -8.30 -3.44 -0.83
C ARG A 139 -6.93 -4.07 -1.13
N GLY A 140 -6.80 -4.74 -2.28
CA GLY A 140 -5.65 -5.59 -2.63
C GLY A 140 -4.26 -4.98 -2.40
N VAL A 141 -3.27 -5.87 -2.28
CA VAL A 141 -1.84 -5.64 -1.99
C VAL A 141 -1.30 -4.35 -2.61
N GLY A 142 -0.84 -3.41 -1.77
CA GLY A 142 -0.12 -2.22 -2.24
C GLY A 142 -0.37 -0.92 -1.46
N LEU A 143 -1.31 -0.90 -0.51
CA LEU A 143 -1.39 0.15 0.50
C LEU A 143 -0.93 -0.47 1.82
N ALA A 144 0.22 -0.02 2.32
CA ALA A 144 0.50 -0.19 3.74
C ALA A 144 -0.71 0.37 4.47
N ALA A 145 -1.40 -0.46 5.26
CA ALA A 145 -2.54 -0.01 6.05
C ALA A 145 -2.14 1.10 7.03
N ASP A 146 -0.83 1.28 7.24
CA ASP A 146 -0.22 2.39 7.94
C ASP A 146 1.19 2.70 7.35
N PRO A 147 1.41 3.86 6.70
CA PRO A 147 2.74 4.31 6.28
C PRO A 147 3.74 4.48 7.44
N ALA A 148 3.26 4.62 8.68
CA ALA A 148 4.10 4.69 9.88
C ALA A 148 4.66 3.32 10.28
N ALA A 149 3.95 2.22 9.97
CA ALA A 149 4.44 0.86 10.21
C ALA A 149 5.59 0.47 9.25
N ASP A 150 5.59 1.01 8.03
CA ASP A 150 6.66 0.77 7.05
C ASP A 150 7.96 1.52 7.40
N ARG A 151 7.85 2.70 8.04
CA ARG A 151 9.01 3.48 8.50
C ARG A 151 9.89 2.77 9.53
N ARG A 152 9.34 1.84 10.33
CA ARG A 152 10.11 1.11 11.35
C ARG A 152 10.99 -0.02 10.79
N ARG A 153 10.86 -0.38 9.51
CA ARG A 153 11.59 -1.51 8.90
C ARG A 153 12.86 -1.09 8.14
N LYS A 154 13.28 0.18 8.23
CA LYS A 154 14.48 0.72 7.56
C LYS A 154 15.53 1.27 8.52
N THR A 155 15.68 0.63 9.67
CA THR A 155 16.85 0.84 10.53
C THR A 155 17.39 -0.52 10.92
N GLU A 156 18.19 -1.09 10.02
CA GLU A 156 19.30 -2.00 10.30
C GLU A 156 20.33 -1.82 9.19
#